data_AF-A0ABD0YYA3-F1
#
_entry.id   AF-A0ABD0YYA3-F1
#
_cell.length_a   1.000
_cell.length_b   1.000
_cell.length_c   1.000
_cell.angle_alpha   90.00
_cell.angle_beta   90.00
_cell.angle_gamma   90.00
#
_symmetry.space_group_name_H-M   'P 1'
#
loop_
_entity.id
_entity.type
_entity.pdbx_description
1 polymer ?
#
loop_
_entity_poly.entity_id
_entity_poly.type
_entity_poly.pdbx_seq_one_letter_code
_entity_poly.pdbx_strand_id
1 'polypeptide(L)'
;MSSLDKFEEQVDPRVQIELERLNAATDDINKLELDLDDARAGFRQLLCESTVRIENLSKKLGSCVEKARPYYEARIKSKEALQETQKAALRFERANSAHAAAKEMVYLAEEGLTAEGRTFDHAWQEMLNHATMRVNESELERTLSEAHHKRTSLIYHTNETKVQQLQKELKRSIAKSRPYFEAKAQFNRMLEEQKQRVKALEKKVANAKTSYAEALRNLEQISDEMHRIRKSIHPPGMDPLGVSNLANVTSPEGTTPSTSTNQETGSPDSDYVAEEYLQLPDKLGPAGSPTLPYVRTDV
;
A
#
# COMPACT_ATOMS: atom_id res chain seq x y z
N MET A 1 -55.47 -6.57 -29.28
CA MET A 1 -54.13 -6.60 -28.64
C MET A 1 -54.10 -5.46 -27.65
N SER A 2 -54.25 -5.78 -26.36
CA SER A 2 -54.28 -4.77 -25.29
C SER A 2 -52.85 -4.23 -25.09
N SER A 3 -52.73 -2.98 -24.64
CA SER A 3 -51.45 -2.33 -24.32
C SER A 3 -50.64 -3.01 -23.20
N LEU A 4 -51.14 -4.10 -22.63
CA LEU A 4 -50.55 -4.86 -21.53
C LEU A 4 -49.58 -5.96 -22.00
N ASP A 5 -49.82 -6.59 -23.17
CA ASP A 5 -48.86 -7.55 -23.76
C ASP A 5 -47.54 -6.89 -24.16
N LYS A 6 -47.56 -5.58 -24.46
CA LYS A 6 -46.35 -4.82 -24.80
C LYS A 6 -45.38 -4.63 -23.62
N PHE A 7 -45.85 -4.78 -22.37
CA PHE A 7 -45.00 -4.68 -21.18
C PHE A 7 -44.35 -6.01 -20.79
N GLU A 8 -44.84 -7.15 -21.28
CA GLU A 8 -44.23 -8.45 -20.98
C GLU A 8 -43.06 -8.81 -21.92
N GLU A 9 -43.01 -8.23 -23.12
CA GLU A 9 -42.03 -8.62 -24.15
C GLU A 9 -40.74 -7.77 -24.15
N GLN A 10 -40.71 -6.64 -23.42
CA GLN A 10 -39.55 -5.75 -23.39
C GLN A 10 -38.68 -6.02 -22.15
N VAL A 11 -37.54 -6.70 -22.36
CA VAL A 11 -36.52 -6.91 -21.31
C VAL A 11 -36.09 -5.56 -20.75
N ASP A 12 -36.13 -5.40 -19.42
CA ASP A 12 -35.71 -4.16 -18.76
C ASP A 12 -34.28 -3.81 -19.21
N PRO A 13 -34.03 -2.63 -19.80
CA PRO A 13 -32.71 -2.25 -20.31
C PRO A 13 -31.61 -2.28 -19.24
N ARG A 14 -31.96 -2.21 -17.94
CA ARG A 14 -31.02 -2.39 -16.83
C ARG A 14 -30.47 -3.81 -16.73
N VAL A 15 -31.28 -4.81 -17.06
CA VAL A 15 -30.85 -6.23 -17.08
C VAL A 15 -29.76 -6.42 -18.13
N GLN A 16 -29.92 -5.82 -19.31
CA GLN A 16 -28.92 -5.90 -20.37
C GLN A 16 -27.57 -5.31 -19.93
N ILE A 17 -27.59 -4.15 -19.27
CA ILE A 17 -26.38 -3.48 -18.76
C ILE A 17 -25.66 -4.36 -17.72
N GLU A 18 -26.40 -4.94 -16.77
CA GLU A 18 -25.79 -5.77 -15.72
C GLU A 18 -25.30 -7.13 -16.26
N LEU A 19 -25.94 -7.69 -17.30
CA LEU A 19 -25.45 -8.87 -18.00
C LEU A 19 -24.15 -8.59 -18.78
N GLU A 20 -24.06 -7.44 -19.44
CA GLU A 20 -22.83 -7.00 -20.10
C GLU A 20 -21.70 -6.78 -19.08
N ARG A 21 -22.01 -6.18 -17.92
CA ARG A 21 -21.08 -6.02 -16.80
C ARG A 21 -20.61 -7.37 -16.25
N LEU A 22 -21.52 -8.34 -16.13
CA LEU A 22 -21.22 -9.68 -15.66
C LEU A 22 -20.28 -10.40 -16.63
N ASN A 23 -20.59 -10.40 -17.93
CA ASN A 23 -19.75 -11.02 -18.96
C ASN A 23 -18.35 -10.40 -18.97
N ALA A 24 -18.25 -9.07 -18.92
CA ALA A 24 -16.96 -8.36 -18.85
C ALA A 24 -16.17 -8.76 -17.58
N ALA A 25 -16.83 -8.82 -16.43
CA ALA A 25 -16.19 -9.25 -15.19
C ALA A 25 -15.72 -10.71 -15.23
N THR A 26 -16.47 -11.60 -15.89
CA THR A 26 -16.07 -13.00 -16.10
C THR A 26 -14.82 -13.12 -16.97
N ASP A 27 -14.78 -12.40 -18.10
CA ASP A 27 -13.61 -12.37 -18.98
C ASP A 27 -12.38 -11.81 -18.27
N ASP A 28 -12.56 -10.72 -17.49
CA ASP A 28 -11.51 -10.13 -16.68
C ASP A 28 -10.99 -11.10 -15.61
N ILE A 29 -11.87 -11.83 -14.91
CA ILE A 29 -11.48 -12.84 -13.92
C ILE A 29 -10.62 -13.92 -14.60
N ASN A 30 -11.09 -14.51 -15.70
CA ASN A 30 -10.37 -15.59 -16.39
C ASN A 30 -8.97 -15.15 -16.82
N LYS A 31 -8.87 -13.95 -17.41
CA LYS A 31 -7.59 -13.39 -17.84
C LYS A 31 -6.66 -13.09 -16.66
N LEU A 32 -7.18 -12.43 -15.62
CA LEU A 32 -6.38 -12.02 -14.47
C LEU A 32 -5.92 -13.23 -13.63
N GLU A 33 -6.72 -14.30 -13.56
CA GLU A 33 -6.34 -15.55 -12.90
C GLU A 33 -5.20 -16.24 -13.65
N LEU A 34 -5.27 -16.31 -14.99
CA LEU A 34 -4.17 -16.83 -15.81
C LEU A 34 -2.88 -16.00 -15.62
N ASP A 35 -2.98 -14.67 -15.72
CA ASP A 35 -1.84 -13.77 -15.50
C ASP A 35 -1.24 -13.91 -14.09
N LEU A 36 -2.09 -14.14 -13.08
CA LEU A 36 -1.67 -14.35 -11.69
C LEU A 36 -0.93 -15.66 -11.51
N ASP A 37 -1.42 -16.75 -12.11
CA ASP A 37 -0.76 -18.05 -12.03
C ASP A 37 0.59 -18.04 -12.77
N ASP A 38 0.67 -17.39 -13.93
CA ASP A 38 1.93 -17.16 -14.65
C ASP A 38 2.92 -16.33 -13.81
N ALA A 39 2.46 -15.25 -13.17
CA ALA A 39 3.30 -14.44 -12.30
C ALA A 39 3.80 -15.22 -11.07
N ARG A 40 2.95 -16.06 -10.47
CA ARG A 40 3.32 -16.94 -9.34
C ARG A 40 4.32 -18.01 -9.78
N ALA A 41 4.15 -18.60 -10.96
CA ALA A 41 5.08 -19.55 -11.53
C ALA A 41 6.45 -18.91 -11.78
N GLY A 42 6.45 -17.72 -12.39
CA GLY A 42 7.67 -16.92 -12.61
C GLY A 42 8.39 -16.56 -11.31
N PHE A 43 7.66 -16.17 -10.27
CA PHE A 43 8.24 -15.91 -8.94
C PHE A 43 8.92 -17.16 -8.35
N ARG A 44 8.25 -18.33 -8.39
CA ARG A 44 8.82 -19.59 -7.90
C ARG A 44 10.08 -19.99 -8.67
N GLN A 45 10.05 -19.88 -10.00
CA GLN A 45 11.20 -20.18 -10.85
C GLN A 45 12.39 -19.27 -10.51
N LEU A 46 12.15 -17.96 -10.40
CA LEU A 46 13.18 -16.98 -10.05
C LEU A 46 13.77 -17.27 -8.67
N LEU A 47 12.95 -17.65 -7.69
CA LEU A 47 13.39 -18.00 -6.34
C LEU A 47 14.31 -19.23 -6.34
N CYS A 48 13.97 -20.26 -7.10
CA CYS A 48 14.82 -21.43 -7.27
C CYS A 48 16.16 -21.07 -7.94
N GLU A 49 16.11 -20.33 -9.06
CA GLU A 49 17.31 -19.88 -9.78
C GLU A 49 18.23 -19.05 -8.89
N SER A 50 17.66 -18.08 -8.16
CA SER A 50 18.44 -17.21 -7.27
C SER A 50 19.11 -18.01 -6.16
N THR A 51 18.38 -18.94 -5.54
CA THR A 51 18.91 -19.77 -4.45
C THR A 51 20.12 -20.57 -4.92
N VAL A 52 19.99 -21.28 -6.05
CA VAL A 52 21.09 -22.08 -6.62
C VAL A 52 22.29 -21.19 -6.98
N ARG A 53 22.05 -20.03 -7.61
CA ARG A 53 23.15 -19.15 -8.04
C ARG A 53 23.88 -18.52 -6.85
N ILE A 54 23.17 -18.10 -5.82
CA ILE A 54 23.73 -17.54 -4.59
C ILE A 54 24.49 -18.59 -3.80
N GLU A 55 23.97 -19.82 -3.68
CA GLU A 55 24.70 -20.93 -3.06
C GLU A 55 26.00 -21.25 -3.79
N ASN A 56 25.97 -21.28 -5.13
CA ASN A 56 27.17 -21.53 -5.93
C ASN A 56 28.24 -20.43 -5.72
N LEU A 57 27.83 -19.17 -5.61
CA LEU A 57 28.74 -18.07 -5.28
C LEU A 57 29.28 -18.20 -3.85
N SER A 58 28.42 -18.56 -2.88
CA SER A 58 28.83 -18.81 -1.50
C SER A 58 29.89 -19.91 -1.40
N LYS A 59 29.67 -21.05 -2.07
CA LYS A 59 30.62 -22.18 -2.13
C LYS A 59 31.96 -21.77 -2.77
N LYS A 60 31.94 -21.00 -3.86
CA LYS A 60 33.16 -20.53 -4.55
C LYS A 60 33.97 -19.54 -3.73
N LEU A 61 33.30 -18.69 -2.96
CA LEU A 61 33.93 -17.60 -2.22
C LEU A 61 34.30 -17.98 -0.78
N GLY A 62 33.64 -19.00 -0.22
CA GLY A 62 33.91 -19.53 1.12
C GLY A 62 33.75 -18.48 2.22
N SER A 63 34.66 -18.51 3.20
CA SER A 63 34.55 -17.68 4.42
C SER A 63 34.61 -16.17 4.21
N CYS A 64 34.97 -15.67 3.01
CA CYS A 64 35.03 -14.22 2.79
C CYS A 64 33.64 -13.55 2.75
N VAL A 65 32.57 -14.31 2.43
CA VAL A 65 31.19 -13.84 2.47
C VAL A 65 30.78 -13.53 3.91
N GLU A 66 30.96 -14.49 4.82
CA GLU A 66 30.63 -14.31 6.24
C GLU A 66 31.49 -13.23 6.90
N LYS A 67 32.77 -13.16 6.59
CA LYS A 67 33.67 -12.12 7.13
C LYS A 67 33.29 -10.72 6.67
N ALA A 68 32.68 -10.56 5.50
CA ALA A 68 32.27 -9.26 4.98
C ALA A 68 30.85 -8.86 5.41
N ARG A 69 30.05 -9.79 5.94
CA ARG A 69 28.65 -9.58 6.34
C ARG A 69 28.46 -8.36 7.27
N PRO A 70 29.26 -8.16 8.34
CA PRO A 70 29.07 -7.01 9.23
C PRO A 70 29.21 -5.65 8.53
N TYR A 71 30.06 -5.55 7.50
CA TYR A 71 30.22 -4.33 6.71
C TYR A 71 28.97 -4.01 5.90
N TYR A 72 28.40 -5.01 5.20
CA TYR A 72 27.20 -4.81 4.41
C TYR A 72 25.98 -4.51 5.29
N GLU A 73 25.84 -5.18 6.43
CA GLU A 73 24.81 -4.88 7.43
C GLU A 73 24.94 -3.45 7.99
N ALA A 74 26.15 -3.02 8.35
CA ALA A 74 26.39 -1.66 8.81
C ALA A 74 26.08 -0.62 7.73
N ARG A 75 26.35 -0.93 6.45
CA ARG A 75 26.01 -0.05 5.33
C ARG A 75 24.52 0.11 5.12
N ILE A 76 23.75 -0.97 5.26
CA ILE A 76 22.28 -0.91 5.20
C ILE A 76 21.77 0.00 6.32
N LYS A 77 22.21 -0.23 7.56
CA LYS A 77 21.81 0.60 8.72
C LYS A 77 22.22 2.07 8.60
N SER A 78 23.39 2.35 8.01
CA SER A 78 23.80 3.74 7.73
C SER A 78 22.85 4.39 6.70
N LYS A 79 22.52 3.67 5.63
CA LYS A 79 21.59 4.15 4.58
C LYS A 79 20.19 4.40 5.14
N GLU A 80 19.66 3.50 5.96
CA GLU A 80 18.36 3.67 6.64
C GLU A 80 18.37 4.89 7.57
N ALA A 81 19.41 5.03 8.40
CA ALA A 81 19.56 6.18 9.28
C ALA A 81 19.70 7.50 8.51
N LEU A 82 20.36 7.49 7.34
CA LEU A 82 20.45 8.66 6.46
C LEU A 82 19.07 9.04 5.91
N GLN A 83 18.30 8.08 5.40
CA GLN A 83 16.95 8.33 4.90
C GLN A 83 16.04 8.90 6.00
N GLU A 84 16.12 8.35 7.21
CA GLU A 84 15.35 8.86 8.34
C GLU A 84 15.78 10.26 8.75
N THR A 85 17.09 10.52 8.76
CA THR A 85 17.65 11.86 9.02
C THR A 85 17.16 12.89 7.99
N GLN A 86 17.13 12.52 6.71
CA GLN A 86 16.62 13.36 5.62
C GLN A 86 15.13 13.66 5.78
N LYS A 87 14.31 12.65 6.11
CA LYS A 87 12.89 12.85 6.42
C LYS A 87 12.68 13.77 7.61
N ALA A 88 13.46 13.57 8.69
CA ALA A 88 13.41 14.42 9.87
C ALA A 88 13.85 15.87 9.56
N ALA A 89 14.86 16.05 8.71
CA ALA A 89 15.31 17.37 8.25
C ALA A 89 14.20 18.10 7.49
N LEU A 90 13.55 17.43 6.53
CA LEU A 90 12.44 18.00 5.78
C LEU A 90 11.26 18.38 6.69
N ARG A 91 10.97 17.56 7.70
CA ARG A 91 9.94 17.88 8.70
C ARG A 91 10.30 19.12 9.51
N PHE A 92 11.54 19.22 9.96
CA PHE A 92 12.03 20.38 10.70
C PHE A 92 12.00 21.65 9.85
N GLU A 93 12.42 21.58 8.57
CA GLU A 93 12.31 22.69 7.63
C GLU A 93 10.86 23.15 7.46
N ARG A 94 9.93 22.21 7.23
CA ARG A 94 8.50 22.53 7.14
C ARG A 94 7.96 23.17 8.41
N ALA A 95 8.37 22.69 9.59
CA ALA A 95 7.97 23.26 10.87
C ALA A 95 8.53 24.69 11.06
N ASN A 96 9.78 24.94 10.64
CA ASN A 96 10.37 26.28 10.63
C ASN A 96 9.58 27.24 9.73
N SER A 97 9.26 26.82 8.50
CA SER A 97 8.46 27.64 7.57
C SER A 97 7.06 27.91 8.11
N ALA A 98 6.40 26.91 8.70
CA ALA A 98 5.08 27.07 9.30
C ALA A 98 5.11 28.05 10.50
N HIS A 99 6.13 27.96 11.35
CA HIS A 99 6.29 28.88 12.47
C HIS A 99 6.60 30.30 12.02
N ALA A 100 7.42 30.48 10.98
CA ALA A 100 7.68 31.78 10.37
C ALA A 100 6.39 32.42 9.83
N ALA A 101 5.58 31.66 9.07
CA ALA A 101 4.29 32.12 8.59
C ALA A 101 3.32 32.44 9.74
N ALA A 102 3.30 31.63 10.81
CA ALA A 102 2.49 31.90 12.00
C ALA A 102 2.82 33.24 12.65
N LYS A 103 4.11 33.55 12.78
CA LYS A 103 4.56 34.86 13.30
C LYS A 103 4.19 36.02 12.39
N GLU A 104 4.30 35.83 11.07
CA GLU A 104 3.87 36.84 10.09
C GLU A 104 2.37 37.13 10.18
N MET A 105 1.54 36.10 10.43
CA MET A 105 0.10 36.31 10.62
C MET A 105 -0.25 37.09 11.89
N VAL A 106 0.50 36.90 12.98
CA VAL A 106 0.35 37.73 14.19
C VAL A 106 0.78 39.17 13.88
N TYR A 107 1.94 39.34 13.24
CA TYR A 107 2.44 40.67 12.87
C TYR A 107 1.45 41.46 12.00
N LEU A 108 0.91 40.85 10.95
CA LEU A 108 -0.08 41.49 10.08
C LEU A 108 -1.40 41.78 10.81
N ALA A 109 -1.81 40.93 11.75
CA ALA A 109 -2.98 41.18 12.59
C ALA A 109 -2.76 42.33 13.59
N GLU A 110 -1.54 42.54 14.10
CA GLU A 110 -1.22 43.67 14.97
C GLU A 110 -1.10 44.98 14.17
N GLU A 111 -0.47 44.92 12.99
CA GLU A 111 -0.33 46.06 12.09
C GLU A 111 -1.69 46.55 11.58
N GLY A 112 -2.57 45.64 11.14
CA GLY A 112 -3.91 46.01 10.67
C GLY A 112 -4.76 46.70 11.75
N LEU A 113 -4.58 46.35 13.03
CA LEU A 113 -5.26 47.03 14.13
C LEU A 113 -4.72 48.45 14.33
N THR A 114 -3.40 48.62 14.23
CA THR A 114 -2.70 49.88 14.49
C THR A 114 -2.80 50.87 13.34
N ALA A 115 -2.68 50.39 12.09
CA ALA A 115 -2.61 51.20 10.88
C ALA A 115 -3.99 51.58 10.33
N GLU A 116 -4.98 50.68 10.42
CA GLU A 116 -6.33 50.93 9.91
C GLU A 116 -7.29 51.48 10.97
N GLY A 117 -6.82 51.67 12.21
CA GLY A 117 -7.63 52.19 13.32
C GLY A 117 -8.88 51.35 13.61
N ARG A 118 -8.84 50.04 13.31
CA ARG A 118 -9.95 49.12 13.52
C ARG A 118 -10.29 49.04 15.00
N THR A 119 -11.57 48.85 15.32
CA THR A 119 -12.00 48.59 16.69
C THR A 119 -11.59 47.17 17.08
N PHE A 120 -11.06 47.01 18.29
CA PHE A 120 -10.80 45.69 18.88
C PHE A 120 -12.14 45.02 19.24
N ASP A 121 -12.81 44.48 18.22
CA ASP A 121 -14.07 43.78 18.35
C ASP A 121 -13.87 42.28 18.65
N HIS A 122 -14.97 41.58 18.88
CA HIS A 122 -14.94 40.16 19.24
C HIS A 122 -14.29 39.28 18.15
N ALA A 123 -14.57 39.56 16.87
CA ALA A 123 -14.03 38.79 15.75
C ALA A 123 -12.51 38.99 15.58
N TRP A 124 -12.02 40.21 15.82
CA TRP A 124 -10.59 40.51 15.79
C TRP A 124 -9.85 39.86 16.95
N GLN A 125 -10.43 39.89 18.15
CA GLN A 125 -9.88 39.21 19.31
C GLN A 125 -9.76 37.69 19.06
N GLU A 126 -10.77 37.07 18.46
CA GLU A 126 -10.73 35.66 18.07
C GLU A 126 -9.64 35.37 17.03
N MET A 127 -9.50 36.23 16.01
CA MET A 127 -8.46 36.11 14.99
C MET A 127 -7.05 36.17 15.59
N LEU A 128 -6.79 37.13 16.47
CA LEU A 128 -5.49 37.30 17.12
C LEU A 128 -5.20 36.15 18.10
N ASN A 129 -6.20 35.70 18.85
CA ASN A 129 -6.08 34.54 19.72
C ASN A 129 -5.74 33.27 18.93
N HIS A 130 -6.41 33.05 17.79
CA HIS A 130 -6.10 31.92 16.91
C HIS A 130 -4.69 32.03 16.33
N ALA A 131 -4.28 33.21 15.84
CA ALA A 131 -2.93 33.43 15.34
C ALA A 131 -1.86 33.16 16.41
N THR A 132 -2.07 33.66 17.64
CA THR A 132 -1.18 33.45 18.79
C THR A 132 -1.10 31.98 19.20
N MET A 133 -2.25 31.29 19.25
CA MET A 133 -2.29 29.85 19.54
C MET A 133 -1.50 29.06 18.48
N ARG A 134 -1.63 29.42 17.20
CA ARG A 134 -0.86 28.77 16.12
C ARG A 134 0.64 29.06 16.18
N VAL A 135 1.07 30.23 16.64
CA VAL A 135 2.49 30.50 16.89
C VAL A 135 3.04 29.55 17.96
N ASN A 136 2.30 29.36 19.06
CA ASN A 136 2.70 28.44 20.13
C ASN A 136 2.75 26.99 19.66
N GLU A 137 1.72 26.52 18.93
CA GLU A 137 1.67 25.15 18.39
C GLU A 137 2.82 24.90 17.40
N SER A 138 3.04 25.83 16.46
CA SER A 138 4.11 25.72 15.48
C SER A 138 5.50 25.78 16.11
N GLU A 139 5.69 26.54 17.19
CA GLU A 139 6.95 26.58 17.95
C GLU A 139 7.24 25.27 18.69
N LEU A 140 6.19 24.65 19.24
CA LEU A 140 6.30 23.33 19.86
C LEU A 140 6.71 22.27 18.81
N GLU A 141 6.02 22.21 17.67
CA GLU A 141 6.35 21.28 16.58
C GLU A 141 7.76 21.55 16.03
N ARG A 142 8.18 22.81 15.92
CA ARG A 142 9.55 23.20 15.54
C ARG A 142 10.58 22.62 16.51
N THR A 143 10.36 22.77 17.81
CA THR A 143 11.27 22.27 18.85
C THR A 143 11.35 20.74 18.84
N LEU A 144 10.20 20.05 18.72
CA LEU A 144 10.15 18.59 18.66
C LEU A 144 10.82 18.03 17.41
N SER A 145 10.55 18.62 16.24
CA SER A 145 11.16 18.21 14.98
C SER A 145 12.66 18.50 14.94
N GLU A 146 13.13 19.59 15.56
CA GLU A 146 14.56 19.88 15.75
C GLU A 146 15.25 18.79 16.58
N ALA A 147 14.67 18.44 17.73
CA ALA A 147 15.21 17.40 18.60
C ALA A 147 15.27 16.04 17.89
N HIS A 148 14.22 15.69 17.12
CA HIS A 148 14.18 14.47 16.33
C HIS A 148 15.26 14.45 15.22
N HIS A 149 15.42 15.56 14.50
CA HIS A 149 16.46 15.70 13.47
C HIS A 149 17.87 15.57 14.06
N LYS A 150 18.15 16.20 15.21
CA LYS A 150 19.43 16.07 15.92
C LYS A 150 19.70 14.62 16.34
N ARG A 151 18.70 13.93 16.91
CA ARG A 151 18.81 12.54 17.33
C ARG A 151 19.11 11.60 16.16
N THR A 152 18.35 11.70 15.07
CA THR A 152 18.51 10.86 13.88
C THR A 152 19.86 11.10 13.21
N SER A 153 20.30 12.37 13.13
CA SER A 153 21.63 12.73 12.63
C SER A 153 22.77 12.09 13.41
N LEU A 154 22.67 12.04 14.74
CA LEU A 154 23.68 11.38 15.59
C LEU A 154 23.74 9.86 15.33
N ILE A 155 22.59 9.21 15.16
CA ILE A 155 22.51 7.79 14.84
C ILE A 155 23.15 7.52 13.47
N TYR A 156 22.85 8.34 12.46
CA TYR A 156 23.48 8.26 11.14
C TYR A 156 25.00 8.37 11.25
N HIS A 157 25.52 9.39 11.95
CA HIS A 157 26.96 9.59 12.08
C HIS A 157 27.67 8.43 12.79
N THR A 158 27.04 7.87 13.83
CA THR A 158 27.52 6.67 14.53
C THR A 158 27.60 5.47 13.59
N ASN A 159 26.55 5.22 12.80
CA ASN A 159 26.51 4.12 11.84
C ASN A 159 27.54 4.31 10.72
N GLU A 160 27.69 5.54 10.21
CA GLU A 160 28.64 5.86 9.15
C GLU A 160 30.09 5.68 9.62
N THR A 161 30.40 6.07 10.85
CA THR A 161 31.72 5.82 11.46
C THR A 161 32.01 4.32 11.53
N LYS A 162 31.02 3.52 11.94
CA LYS A 162 31.14 2.05 11.98
C LYS A 162 31.37 1.45 10.59
N VAL A 163 30.68 1.96 9.55
CA VAL A 163 30.90 1.56 8.16
C VAL A 163 32.35 1.82 7.74
N GLN A 164 32.86 3.02 8.02
CA GLN A 164 34.23 3.40 7.67
C GLN A 164 35.28 2.54 8.39
N GLN A 165 35.03 2.22 9.67
CA GLN A 165 35.88 1.31 10.43
C GLN A 165 35.92 -0.08 9.80
N LEU A 166 34.74 -0.69 9.58
CA LEU A 166 34.63 -2.03 8.99
C LEU A 166 35.19 -2.09 7.56
N GLN A 167 35.07 -1.00 6.78
CA GLN A 167 35.65 -0.91 5.45
C GLN A 167 37.17 -1.01 5.46
N LYS A 168 37.82 -0.37 6.46
CA LYS A 168 39.27 -0.42 6.64
C LYS A 168 39.71 -1.81 7.10
N GLU A 169 39.02 -2.38 8.08
CA GLU A 169 39.36 -3.68 8.68
C GLU A 169 39.14 -4.86 7.71
N LEU A 170 38.06 -4.84 6.92
CA LEU A 170 37.61 -5.99 6.13
C LEU A 170 37.86 -5.84 4.61
N LYS A 171 38.71 -4.90 4.20
CA LYS A 171 38.95 -4.52 2.79
C LYS A 171 39.07 -5.70 1.81
N ARG A 172 39.89 -6.71 2.14
CA ARG A 172 40.10 -7.89 1.28
C ARG A 172 38.86 -8.79 1.18
N SER A 173 38.18 -9.02 2.31
CA SER A 173 36.96 -9.83 2.36
C SER A 173 35.82 -9.16 1.61
N ILE A 174 35.68 -7.84 1.73
CA ILE A 174 34.69 -7.04 0.99
C ILE A 174 34.93 -7.16 -0.52
N ALA A 175 36.18 -6.95 -0.97
CA ALA A 175 36.52 -7.02 -2.39
C ALA A 175 36.24 -8.41 -3.00
N LYS A 176 36.58 -9.49 -2.28
CA LYS A 176 36.35 -10.86 -2.76
C LYS A 176 34.87 -11.26 -2.74
N SER A 177 34.12 -10.87 -1.71
CA SER A 177 32.70 -11.22 -1.55
C SER A 177 31.75 -10.35 -2.38
N ARG A 178 32.22 -9.26 -2.96
CA ARG A 178 31.42 -8.31 -3.75
C ARG A 178 30.49 -8.97 -4.80
N PRO A 179 30.94 -9.93 -5.64
CA PRO A 179 30.06 -10.57 -6.63
C PRO A 179 28.86 -11.30 -6.02
N TYR A 180 29.02 -11.85 -4.80
CA TYR A 180 27.93 -12.49 -4.07
C TYR A 180 26.88 -11.48 -3.63
N PHE A 181 27.30 -10.37 -3.01
CA PHE A 181 26.36 -9.36 -2.51
C PHE A 181 25.68 -8.58 -3.65
N GLU A 182 26.37 -8.33 -4.77
CA GLU A 182 25.75 -7.74 -5.97
C GLU A 182 24.71 -8.67 -6.59
N ALA A 183 25.02 -9.96 -6.75
CA ALA A 183 24.04 -10.93 -7.24
C ALA A 183 22.84 -11.08 -6.28
N LYS A 184 23.08 -11.10 -4.97
CA LYS A 184 22.01 -11.17 -3.95
C LYS A 184 21.09 -9.95 -4.06
N ALA A 185 21.67 -8.75 -4.17
CA ALA A 185 20.90 -7.51 -4.35
C ALA A 185 20.07 -7.53 -5.65
N GLN A 186 20.65 -7.96 -6.76
CA GLN A 186 19.94 -8.07 -8.04
C GLN A 186 18.74 -9.02 -7.95
N PHE A 187 18.94 -10.22 -7.41
CA PHE A 187 17.85 -11.19 -7.27
C PHE A 187 16.79 -10.72 -6.28
N ASN A 188 17.18 -10.14 -5.15
CA ASN A 188 16.22 -9.58 -4.20
C ASN A 188 15.35 -8.51 -4.86
N ARG A 189 15.93 -7.63 -5.70
CA ARG A 189 15.17 -6.64 -6.46
C ARG A 189 14.17 -7.30 -7.42
N MET A 190 14.62 -8.27 -8.21
CA MET A 190 13.73 -8.98 -9.15
C MET A 190 12.61 -9.74 -8.44
N LEU A 191 12.92 -10.39 -7.31
CA LEU A 191 11.93 -11.09 -6.47
C LEU A 191 10.90 -10.12 -5.88
N GLU A 192 11.34 -8.96 -5.40
CA GLU A 192 10.43 -7.93 -4.88
C GLU A 192 9.54 -7.36 -5.98
N GLU A 193 10.08 -7.10 -7.18
CA GLU A 193 9.29 -6.69 -8.35
C GLU A 193 8.22 -7.74 -8.72
N GLN A 194 8.59 -9.02 -8.75
CA GLN A 194 7.64 -10.12 -9.02
C GLN A 194 6.59 -10.27 -7.91
N LYS A 195 7.00 -10.14 -6.64
CA LYS A 195 6.10 -10.16 -5.48
C LYS A 195 5.08 -9.02 -5.54
N GLN A 196 5.51 -7.81 -5.92
CA GLN A 196 4.61 -6.67 -6.12
C GLN A 196 3.66 -6.91 -7.29
N ARG A 197 4.12 -7.51 -8.38
CA ARG A 197 3.28 -7.91 -9.51
C ARG A 197 2.20 -8.91 -9.09
N VAL A 198 2.56 -9.95 -8.34
CA VAL A 198 1.62 -10.94 -7.78
C VAL A 198 0.57 -10.25 -6.91
N LYS A 199 0.99 -9.43 -5.93
CA LYS A 199 0.07 -8.67 -5.07
C LYS A 199 -0.88 -7.77 -5.86
N ALA A 200 -0.39 -7.11 -6.90
CA ALA A 200 -1.20 -6.25 -7.75
C ALA A 200 -2.24 -7.05 -8.55
N LEU A 201 -1.86 -8.22 -9.08
CA LEU A 201 -2.78 -9.12 -9.79
C LEU A 201 -3.82 -9.72 -8.83
N GLU A 202 -3.43 -10.15 -7.64
CA GLU A 202 -4.35 -10.63 -6.59
C GLU A 202 -5.41 -9.57 -6.26
N LYS A 203 -4.99 -8.30 -6.10
CA LYS A 203 -5.92 -7.19 -5.89
C LYS A 203 -6.86 -6.99 -7.07
N LYS A 204 -6.37 -7.10 -8.31
CA LYS A 204 -7.22 -6.98 -9.51
C LYS A 204 -8.23 -8.12 -9.62
N VAL A 205 -7.82 -9.37 -9.37
CA VAL A 205 -8.71 -10.53 -9.34
C VAL A 205 -9.79 -10.32 -8.27
N ALA A 206 -9.40 -9.90 -7.06
CA ALA A 206 -10.36 -9.62 -5.99
C ALA A 206 -11.39 -8.56 -6.40
N ASN A 207 -10.93 -7.44 -6.99
CA ASN A 207 -11.80 -6.38 -7.47
C ASN A 207 -12.75 -6.85 -8.59
N ALA A 208 -12.27 -7.67 -9.53
CA ALA A 208 -13.08 -8.21 -10.61
C ALA A 208 -14.17 -9.16 -10.07
N LYS A 209 -13.82 -10.00 -9.09
CA LYS A 209 -14.78 -10.86 -8.35
C LYS A 209 -15.81 -10.04 -7.59
N THR A 210 -15.43 -8.93 -6.97
CA THR A 210 -16.37 -8.01 -6.34
C THR A 210 -17.32 -7.40 -7.37
N SER A 211 -16.82 -6.93 -8.52
CA SER A 211 -17.67 -6.39 -9.60
C SER A 211 -18.65 -7.43 -10.15
N TYR A 212 -18.21 -8.68 -10.30
CA TYR A 212 -19.06 -9.80 -10.69
C TYR A 212 -20.17 -10.06 -9.65
N ALA A 213 -19.83 -10.09 -8.36
CA ALA A 213 -20.79 -10.28 -7.29
C ALA A 213 -21.79 -9.11 -7.18
N GLU A 214 -21.35 -7.88 -7.40
CA GLU A 214 -22.22 -6.70 -7.46
C GLU A 214 -23.20 -6.78 -8.65
N ALA A 215 -22.73 -7.15 -9.83
CA ALA A 215 -23.59 -7.31 -11.01
C ALA A 215 -24.68 -8.37 -10.77
N LEU A 216 -24.31 -9.52 -10.17
CA LEU A 216 -25.28 -10.54 -9.77
C LEU A 216 -26.32 -10.02 -8.77
N ARG A 217 -25.89 -9.28 -7.74
CA ARG A 217 -26.79 -8.69 -6.75
C ARG A 217 -27.73 -7.66 -7.37
N ASN A 218 -27.25 -6.87 -8.32
CA ASN A 218 -28.06 -5.90 -9.04
C ASN A 218 -29.10 -6.61 -9.92
N LEU A 219 -28.73 -7.69 -10.62
CA LEU A 219 -29.66 -8.53 -11.38
C LEU A 219 -30.75 -9.14 -10.48
N GLU A 220 -30.37 -9.63 -9.30
CA GLU A 220 -31.32 -10.14 -8.29
C GLU A 220 -32.31 -9.04 -7.86
N GLN A 221 -31.82 -7.83 -7.57
CA GLN A 221 -32.69 -6.69 -7.20
C GLN A 221 -33.65 -6.28 -8.30
N ILE A 222 -33.17 -6.20 -9.55
CA ILE A 222 -34.02 -5.87 -10.71
C ILE A 222 -35.08 -6.97 -10.90
N SER A 223 -34.68 -8.24 -10.77
CA SER A 223 -35.60 -9.38 -10.84
C SER A 223 -36.69 -9.30 -9.77
N ASP A 224 -36.31 -9.05 -8.52
CA ASP A 224 -37.24 -8.87 -7.40
C ASP A 224 -38.20 -7.70 -7.60
N GLU A 225 -37.72 -6.56 -8.10
CA GLU A 225 -38.53 -5.38 -8.41
C GLU A 225 -39.58 -5.69 -9.48
N MET A 226 -39.16 -6.32 -10.59
CA MET A 226 -40.05 -6.74 -11.67
C MET A 226 -41.13 -7.71 -11.17
N HIS A 227 -40.77 -8.67 -10.31
CA HIS A 227 -41.73 -9.58 -9.70
C HIS A 227 -42.71 -8.88 -8.74
N ARG A 228 -42.24 -7.90 -7.95
CA ARG A 228 -43.10 -7.09 -7.08
C ARG A 228 -44.10 -6.26 -7.86
N ILE A 229 -43.66 -5.64 -8.96
CA ILE A 229 -44.53 -4.86 -9.86
C ILE A 229 -45.59 -5.76 -10.51
N ARG A 230 -45.21 -6.95 -11.00
CA ARG A 230 -46.19 -7.91 -11.56
C ARG A 230 -47.22 -8.35 -10.52
N LYS A 231 -46.78 -8.56 -9.26
CA LYS A 231 -47.66 -8.93 -8.15
C LYS A 231 -48.57 -7.79 -7.67
N SER A 232 -48.20 -6.53 -7.87
CA SER A 232 -49.06 -5.38 -7.56
C SER A 232 -50.07 -5.07 -8.65
N ILE A 233 -49.71 -5.31 -9.93
CA ILE A 233 -50.61 -5.21 -11.07
C ILE A 233 -51.61 -6.37 -11.09
N HIS A 234 -51.23 -7.55 -10.57
CA HIS A 234 -52.08 -8.73 -10.45
C HIS A 234 -52.18 -9.20 -8.99
N PRO A 235 -53.07 -8.59 -8.17
CA PRO A 235 -53.30 -9.08 -6.82
C PRO A 235 -53.87 -10.51 -6.85
N PRO A 236 -53.52 -11.38 -5.88
CA PRO A 236 -54.13 -12.70 -5.78
C PRO A 236 -55.62 -12.51 -5.44
N GLY A 237 -56.49 -12.67 -6.45
CA GLY A 237 -57.93 -12.48 -6.28
C GLY A 237 -58.75 -12.08 -7.51
N MET A 238 -58.16 -11.87 -8.69
CA MET A 238 -58.92 -11.73 -9.94
C MET A 238 -58.62 -12.89 -10.89
N ASP A 239 -59.21 -14.04 -10.57
CA ASP A 239 -59.50 -15.10 -11.53
C ASP A 239 -60.86 -14.79 -12.17
N PRO A 240 -60.99 -14.66 -13.51
CA PRO A 240 -62.30 -14.70 -14.15
C PRO A 240 -62.91 -16.11 -14.18
N LEU A 241 -62.13 -17.16 -13.89
CA LEU A 241 -62.58 -18.54 -13.99
C LEU A 241 -61.91 -19.38 -12.90
N GLY A 242 -62.64 -19.52 -11.78
CA GLY A 242 -62.26 -20.40 -10.69
C GLY A 242 -62.17 -21.85 -11.16
N VAL A 243 -60.98 -22.43 -11.02
CA VAL A 243 -60.80 -23.88 -10.97
C VAL A 243 -59.94 -24.18 -9.75
N SER A 244 -60.62 -24.47 -8.66
CA SER A 244 -60.01 -25.02 -7.45
C SER A 244 -59.69 -26.50 -7.66
N ASN A 245 -58.61 -26.93 -6.99
CA ASN A 245 -58.30 -28.30 -6.53
C ASN A 245 -57.71 -29.34 -7.49
N LEU A 246 -56.47 -29.76 -7.18
CA LEU A 246 -55.95 -31.12 -6.82
C LEU A 246 -54.44 -31.15 -7.20
N ALA A 247 -53.49 -31.72 -6.48
CA ALA A 247 -53.51 -32.65 -5.38
C ALA A 247 -52.16 -32.61 -4.65
N ASN A 248 -52.23 -32.99 -3.38
CA ASN A 248 -51.16 -33.28 -2.44
C ASN A 248 -50.51 -34.64 -2.77
N VAL A 249 -49.18 -34.75 -2.90
CA VAL A 249 -48.42 -36.02 -2.86
C VAL A 249 -47.00 -35.72 -2.33
N THR A 250 -46.74 -35.88 -1.02
CA THR A 250 -46.04 -37.03 -0.38
C THR A 250 -44.52 -36.83 -0.25
N SER A 251 -44.05 -36.52 0.97
CA SER A 251 -42.69 -36.85 1.46
C SER A 251 -42.59 -38.37 1.68
N PRO A 252 -41.42 -39.05 1.56
CA PRO A 252 -40.37 -38.95 2.59
C PRO A 252 -38.90 -39.23 2.15
N GLU A 253 -37.99 -38.91 3.09
CA GLU A 253 -36.64 -39.47 3.37
C GLU A 253 -35.51 -39.49 2.32
N GLY A 254 -34.32 -39.03 2.76
CA GLY A 254 -33.04 -39.54 2.28
C GLY A 254 -31.87 -38.55 2.19
N THR A 255 -30.93 -38.69 3.12
CA THR A 255 -29.47 -38.56 2.88
C THR A 255 -28.82 -37.17 3.05
N THR A 256 -28.27 -37.00 4.26
CA THR A 256 -27.00 -36.34 4.66
C THR A 256 -26.29 -35.39 3.67
N PRO A 257 -25.90 -34.17 4.09
CA PRO A 257 -24.91 -33.40 3.36
C PRO A 257 -23.51 -34.01 3.61
N SER A 258 -22.90 -34.57 2.56
CA SER A 258 -21.50 -34.97 2.55
C SER A 258 -20.61 -33.73 2.68
N THR A 259 -20.12 -33.50 3.90
CA THR A 259 -18.93 -32.72 4.20
C THR A 259 -17.76 -33.26 3.36
N SER A 260 -17.45 -32.59 2.25
CA SER A 260 -16.18 -32.80 1.56
C SER A 260 -15.15 -31.86 2.16
N THR A 261 -14.43 -32.42 3.12
CA THR A 261 -13.12 -31.99 3.61
C THR A 261 -12.13 -31.93 2.44
N ASN A 262 -11.67 -30.73 2.09
CA ASN A 262 -10.31 -30.48 1.59
C ASN A 262 -9.71 -29.54 2.65
N GLN A 263 -8.99 -30.02 3.68
CA GLN A 263 -7.59 -30.44 3.59
C GLN A 263 -6.85 -29.78 2.43
N GLU A 264 -6.32 -28.59 2.67
CA GLU A 264 -4.97 -28.29 2.23
C GLU A 264 -4.26 -27.37 3.23
N THR A 265 -3.37 -28.04 3.95
CA THR A 265 -1.99 -27.66 4.25
C THR A 265 -1.77 -26.32 4.95
N GLY A 266 -1.36 -26.47 6.21
CA GLY A 266 -0.77 -25.44 7.02
C GLY A 266 0.22 -24.60 6.23
N SER A 267 -0.05 -23.31 6.22
CA SER A 267 0.95 -22.29 6.04
C SER A 267 2.04 -22.54 7.08
N PRO A 268 3.30 -22.83 6.71
CA PRO A 268 4.37 -22.65 7.65
C PRO A 268 4.47 -21.14 7.86
N ASP A 269 4.12 -20.70 9.07
CA ASP A 269 4.73 -19.53 9.68
C ASP A 269 6.25 -19.69 9.50
N SER A 270 6.75 -19.08 8.44
CA SER A 270 8.16 -18.94 8.20
C SER A 270 8.42 -17.46 8.41
N ASP A 271 8.93 -17.17 9.59
CA ASP A 271 9.61 -15.95 9.99
C ASP A 271 10.76 -15.61 9.03
N TYR A 272 10.45 -15.34 7.75
CA TYR A 272 11.33 -14.62 6.86
C TYR A 272 11.19 -13.15 7.24
N VAL A 273 11.90 -12.82 8.32
CA VAL A 273 12.31 -11.47 8.70
C VAL A 273 12.59 -10.70 7.40
N ALA A 274 11.84 -9.62 7.22
CA ALA A 274 11.94 -8.72 6.09
C ALA A 274 13.40 -8.29 5.85
N GLU A 275 14.09 -8.92 4.90
CA GLU A 275 15.24 -8.32 4.23
C GLU A 275 14.76 -7.48 3.03
N GLU A 276 13.87 -6.52 3.31
CA GLU A 276 13.32 -5.56 2.34
C GLU A 276 14.36 -4.52 1.86
N TYR A 277 15.60 -4.55 2.37
CA TYR A 277 16.55 -3.46 2.17
C TYR A 277 17.94 -3.90 1.68
N LEU A 278 18.01 -4.45 0.46
CA LEU A 278 19.28 -4.73 -0.20
C LEU A 278 19.29 -4.27 -1.67
N GLN A 279 19.00 -3.00 -1.91
CA GLN A 279 19.48 -2.30 -3.12
C GLN A 279 20.82 -1.63 -2.80
N LEU A 280 21.91 -2.31 -3.15
CA LEU A 280 23.25 -1.72 -3.22
C LEU A 280 23.25 -0.65 -4.33
N PRO A 281 23.75 0.58 -4.07
CA PRO A 281 23.84 1.62 -5.11
C PRO A 281 24.80 1.23 -6.26
N ASP A 282 24.42 1.57 -7.49
CA ASP A 282 25.11 1.21 -8.76
C ASP A 282 26.48 1.86 -9.00
N LYS A 283 27.09 2.55 -8.02
CA LYS A 283 28.35 3.28 -8.25
C LYS A 283 29.29 3.16 -7.03
N LEU A 284 30.33 2.35 -7.19
CA LEU A 284 31.55 2.48 -6.39
C LEU A 284 32.43 3.56 -7.02
N GLY A 285 32.39 4.76 -6.44
CA GLY A 285 33.29 5.85 -6.80
C GLY A 285 33.61 6.69 -5.56
N PRO A 286 34.84 7.24 -5.44
CA PRO A 286 35.23 8.08 -4.33
C PRO A 286 34.80 9.53 -4.61
N ALA A 287 33.50 9.80 -4.59
CA ALA A 287 32.98 11.17 -4.65
C ALA A 287 31.53 11.18 -4.15
N GLY A 288 31.37 11.61 -2.91
CA GLY A 288 30.05 11.69 -2.29
C GLY A 288 30.13 12.03 -0.81
N SER A 289 31.06 12.89 -0.42
CA SER A 289 30.96 13.61 0.86
C SER A 289 30.19 14.89 0.59
N PRO A 290 28.97 15.07 1.13
CA PRO A 290 28.40 16.39 1.25
C PRO A 290 29.21 17.10 2.33
N THR A 291 30.05 18.06 1.92
CA THR A 291 30.57 19.09 2.81
C THR A 291 29.39 19.88 3.34
N LEU A 292 28.99 19.64 4.59
CA LEU A 292 28.16 20.60 5.32
C LEU A 292 29.02 21.84 5.60
N PRO A 293 28.59 23.05 5.23
CA PRO A 293 29.28 24.26 5.63
C PRO A 293 29.16 24.42 7.16
N TYR A 294 30.31 24.39 7.83
CA TYR A 294 30.46 24.80 9.21
C TYR A 294 30.16 26.31 9.31
N VAL A 295 28.95 26.67 9.75
CA VAL A 295 28.65 28.06 10.11
C VAL A 295 29.21 28.29 11.51
N ARG A 296 30.34 28.99 11.56
CA ARG A 296 30.94 29.52 12.77
C ARG A 296 30.18 30.79 13.16
N THR A 297 29.35 30.74 14.19
CA THR A 297 28.82 31.94 14.83
C THR A 297 29.84 32.39 15.88
N ASP A 298 30.69 33.33 15.49
CA ASP A 298 31.37 34.21 16.44
C ASP A 298 30.49 35.46 16.66
N VAL A 299 30.59 36.02 17.88
CA VAL A 299 29.83 37.10 18.54
C VAL A 299 28.62 36.64 19.37
#